data_AF-A0A7S1STH1-F1
#
_entry.id   AF-A0A7S1STH1-F1
#
_cell.length_a   1.000
_cell.length_b   1.000
_cell.length_c   1.000
_cell.angle_alpha   90.00
_cell.angle_beta   90.00
_cell.angle_gamma   90.00
#
_symmetry.space_group_name_H-M   'P 1'
#
loop_
_entity.id
_entity.type
_entity.pdbx_description
1 polymer ?
#
loop_
_entity_poly.entity_id
_entity_poly.type
_entity_poly.pdbx_seq_one_letter_code
_entity_poly.pdbx_strand_id
1 'polypeptide(L)'
;MAAGTIPLPLASEAALVTLSLTIPATQGLWLSAQASRTHTDDRSPASRRVSLWTLFLLPFSGGPKHIAFQVAAWTCWIQLCAGTVLISAATTKTDFVALDTLVPKSHHQFLLGASLVCGILGEALLLKSFLVFTGSRGSRLLSGWPAYVAAAAVVGSGALLSLLGFSLMTYLDSLPDLPSRLVYCALAAVCLIISTSCTHGLAGDLLHGDEEGAGWRFFQPGVGGTIFVAIQACGWIFFALAILGVGAIARAMIQGVVHRISVELHVGTGIVMIMGQVMLGGSLMAFRSRSKSARGEAEKHGSRQRCSFSGHCISSMLFLPAHIFGGVVFLLFSAVSFQVAAAVFSSILIPYYGLTSWGAPAHTGRREWGAFKLWWGTHIVDAMSCWLGGLEVLRSSKSVLPPDEKYVFGYHPHGLLPAGAAYMASAPAFKQTLPGIEPVTLVASVLFAVPLLRDIAAWGGLRKVSRDTFVLALETRRSVLLCPGGQAELVDAYRIHGEHKEMVINVRHRGFIRLALQQGAKLVPVLVFGELHSFRNLFNWPQVQQWAYRRFGFPIPYLMVGKYYTPLPNKHPVAFVIGDPISPRSKGAASEEDVELVHSEYYGELRRIFEEHKGRFAEYKDAKLVFSMER
;
A
#
# COMPACT_ATOMS: atom_id res chain seq x y z
N MET A 1 59.81 -34.34 66.66
CA MET A 1 60.41 -33.19 67.37
C MET A 1 60.67 -32.09 66.36
N ALA A 2 60.24 -30.88 66.74
CA ALA A 2 60.72 -29.55 66.36
C ALA A 2 60.87 -29.17 64.86
N ALA A 3 59.89 -28.37 64.43
CA ALA A 3 60.01 -26.97 63.98
C ALA A 3 61.03 -26.57 62.89
N GLY A 4 60.50 -25.99 61.81
CA GLY A 4 61.22 -25.15 60.85
C GLY A 4 60.25 -24.50 59.86
N THR A 5 59.86 -23.26 60.14
CA THR A 5 58.96 -22.39 59.37
C THR A 5 59.57 -21.89 58.05
N ILE A 6 58.78 -21.99 56.96
CA ILE A 6 58.60 -21.15 55.73
C ILE A 6 59.86 -20.53 55.05
N PRO A 7 60.00 -20.66 53.71
CA PRO A 7 59.48 -19.61 52.82
C PRO A 7 58.71 -20.14 51.58
N LEU A 8 57.56 -19.53 51.30
CA LEU A 8 56.93 -19.43 49.97
C LEU A 8 57.66 -18.33 49.20
N PRO A 9 57.91 -18.49 47.88
CA PRO A 9 57.09 -17.74 46.93
C PRO A 9 56.92 -18.39 45.54
N LEU A 10 56.11 -17.70 44.72
CA LEU A 10 56.02 -17.71 43.24
C LEU A 10 54.88 -18.54 42.63
N ALA A 11 53.72 -17.89 42.47
CA ALA A 11 53.07 -17.82 41.16
C ALA A 11 52.09 -16.63 41.07
N SER A 12 52.34 -15.78 40.08
CA SER A 12 51.49 -14.81 39.38
C SER A 12 50.89 -13.63 40.18
N GLU A 13 51.55 -12.50 39.96
CA GLU A 13 51.13 -11.14 40.27
C GLU A 13 49.75 -10.77 39.73
N ALA A 14 48.98 -10.15 40.61
CA ALA A 14 47.80 -9.38 40.28
C ALA A 14 48.20 -8.08 39.56
N ALA A 15 47.89 -7.99 38.27
CA ALA A 15 47.83 -6.71 37.57
C ALA A 15 46.45 -6.08 37.80
N LEU A 16 46.32 -5.38 38.93
CA LEU A 16 45.31 -4.36 39.18
C LEU A 16 45.45 -3.25 38.12
N VAL A 17 44.63 -3.29 37.07
CA VAL A 17 44.38 -2.11 36.23
C VAL A 17 43.24 -1.32 36.87
N THR A 18 43.59 -0.56 37.91
CA THR A 18 42.83 0.63 38.33
C THR A 18 42.98 1.68 37.24
N LEU A 19 41.94 1.87 36.43
CA LEU A 19 41.89 2.99 35.48
C LEU A 19 41.44 4.24 36.22
N SER A 20 42.42 4.99 36.67
CA SER A 20 42.35 6.29 37.31
C SER A 20 41.65 7.32 36.42
N LEU A 21 40.44 7.74 36.77
CA LEU A 21 39.86 8.99 36.27
C LEU A 21 40.29 10.11 37.22
N THR A 22 41.45 10.71 36.91
CA THR A 22 41.93 11.95 37.52
C THR A 22 40.93 13.08 37.34
N ILE A 23 40.33 13.52 38.43
CA ILE A 23 39.64 14.82 38.56
C ILE A 23 40.66 15.80 39.15
N PRO A 24 41.06 16.88 38.44
CA PRO A 24 41.69 18.00 39.10
C PRO A 24 40.61 18.93 39.68
N ALA A 25 40.66 19.10 40.99
CA ALA A 25 40.14 20.26 41.72
C ALA A 25 40.90 21.54 41.24
N THR A 26 40.52 22.80 41.43
CA THR A 26 39.87 23.50 42.55
C THR A 26 39.69 24.98 42.12
N GLN A 27 38.70 25.67 42.73
CA GLN A 27 38.70 27.08 43.17
C GLN A 27 38.55 28.27 42.18
N GLY A 28 37.68 29.23 42.59
CA GLY A 28 37.56 30.59 42.05
C GLY A 28 36.12 31.02 41.74
N LEU A 29 35.26 31.20 42.74
CA LEU A 29 34.73 32.52 43.19
C LEU A 29 33.96 33.36 42.15
N TRP A 30 32.63 33.37 42.34
CA TRP A 30 31.72 34.53 42.46
C TRP A 30 31.44 35.51 41.29
N LEU A 31 30.13 35.73 41.13
CA LEU A 31 29.37 36.97 40.85
C LEU A 31 28.89 37.29 39.42
N SER A 32 27.57 37.51 39.40
CA SER A 32 26.78 38.43 38.56
C SER A 32 26.59 38.07 37.09
N ALA A 33 25.34 37.89 36.68
CA ALA A 33 24.56 39.01 36.17
C ALA A 33 23.17 38.55 35.68
N GLN A 34 22.15 39.25 36.16
CA GLN A 34 20.78 39.23 35.67
C GLN A 34 20.70 39.68 34.19
N ALA A 35 19.69 39.10 33.52
CA ALA A 35 18.80 39.71 32.54
C ALA A 35 19.31 40.89 31.67
N SER A 36 19.30 40.68 30.36
CA SER A 36 18.35 41.38 29.48
C SER A 36 18.46 40.85 28.04
N ARG A 37 17.30 40.82 27.37
CA ARG A 37 17.14 40.49 25.96
C ARG A 37 17.55 41.69 25.12
N THR A 38 18.28 41.48 24.03
CA THR A 38 18.00 42.06 22.71
C THR A 38 18.85 41.36 21.64
N HIS A 39 18.26 41.26 20.45
CA HIS A 39 18.84 40.74 19.21
C HIS A 39 20.18 41.41 18.84
N THR A 40 21.14 40.65 18.33
CA THR A 40 21.87 40.89 17.07
C THR A 40 22.81 39.72 16.77
N ASP A 41 23.01 39.50 15.48
CA ASP A 41 23.77 38.45 14.82
C ASP A 41 25.28 38.69 14.97
N ASP A 42 26.07 37.67 15.36
CA ASP A 42 27.51 37.64 15.05
C ASP A 42 28.12 36.22 15.15
N ARG A 43 29.03 35.90 14.22
CA ARG A 43 29.76 34.64 14.10
C ARG A 43 31.09 34.71 14.88
N SER A 44 31.31 33.81 15.85
CA SER A 44 32.65 33.29 16.17
C SER A 44 32.59 31.94 16.92
N PRO A 45 33.58 31.02 16.73
CA PRO A 45 33.57 29.71 17.38
C PRO A 45 34.32 29.76 18.72
N ALA A 46 33.62 30.12 19.81
CA ALA A 46 34.17 29.99 21.16
C ALA A 46 33.92 28.57 21.71
N SER A 47 35.01 27.87 22.05
CA SER A 47 35.03 26.56 22.72
C SER A 47 34.22 26.57 24.02
N ARG A 48 33.12 25.81 24.08
CA ARG A 48 32.29 25.69 25.30
C ARG A 48 32.66 24.43 26.08
N ARG A 49 33.22 24.60 27.28
CA ARG A 49 33.32 23.53 28.29
C ARG A 49 31.94 23.22 28.86
N VAL A 50 31.54 21.94 28.82
CA VAL A 50 30.33 21.43 29.48
C VAL A 50 30.64 21.20 30.95
N SER A 51 29.78 21.69 31.86
CA SER A 51 29.92 21.47 33.31
C SER A 51 29.53 20.03 33.68
N LEU A 52 30.29 19.39 34.59
CA LEU A 52 30.01 18.06 35.14
C LEU A 52 28.61 17.96 35.76
N TRP A 53 28.10 19.05 36.33
CA TRP A 53 26.74 19.12 36.87
C TRP A 53 25.65 19.03 35.80
N THR A 54 25.96 19.49 34.58
CA THR A 54 25.04 19.39 33.44
C THR A 54 24.97 17.95 32.91
N LEU A 55 26.04 17.18 33.04
CA LEU A 55 26.05 15.72 32.77
C LEU A 55 25.27 14.95 33.85
N PHE A 56 25.38 15.33 35.12
CA PHE A 56 24.69 14.66 36.22
C PHE A 56 23.17 14.89 36.22
N LEU A 57 22.72 16.07 35.79
CA LEU A 57 21.30 16.44 35.71
C LEU A 57 20.65 16.12 34.34
N LEU A 58 21.42 15.57 33.39
CA LEU A 58 20.95 15.21 32.06
C LEU A 58 19.69 14.30 32.06
N PRO A 59 19.62 13.25 32.90
CA PRO A 59 18.45 12.35 32.95
C PRO A 59 17.14 13.04 33.34
N PHE A 60 17.23 14.21 34.00
CA PHE A 60 16.09 14.95 34.55
C PHE A 60 15.75 16.23 33.77
N SER A 61 16.43 16.50 32.64
CA SER A 61 16.36 17.79 31.94
C SER A 61 15.66 17.78 30.57
N GLY A 62 15.07 16.64 30.16
CA GLY A 62 14.47 16.44 28.83
C GLY A 62 12.95 16.57 28.72
N GLY A 63 12.28 17.12 29.73
CA GLY A 63 10.81 17.16 29.81
C GLY A 63 10.17 15.85 30.30
N PRO A 64 8.85 15.82 30.59
CA PRO A 64 8.21 14.73 31.33
C PRO A 64 8.34 13.35 30.67
N LYS A 65 8.32 13.30 29.34
CA LYS A 65 8.42 12.06 28.57
C LYS A 65 9.85 11.48 28.55
N HIS A 66 10.87 12.34 28.48
CA HIS A 66 12.27 11.91 28.60
C HIS A 66 12.54 11.29 29.97
N ILE A 67 12.07 11.96 31.03
CA ILE A 67 12.20 11.49 32.41
C ILE A 67 11.51 10.13 32.58
N ALA A 68 10.30 9.96 32.02
CA ALA A 68 9.60 8.68 32.07
C ALA A 68 10.38 7.54 31.40
N PHE A 69 10.99 7.77 30.23
CA PHE A 69 11.80 6.76 29.53
C PHE A 69 13.12 6.48 30.25
N GLN A 70 13.77 7.50 30.83
CA GLN A 70 14.96 7.33 31.68
C GLN A 70 14.63 6.49 32.91
N VAL A 71 13.60 6.84 33.67
CA VAL A 71 13.19 6.09 34.87
C VAL A 71 12.85 4.63 34.52
N ALA A 72 12.14 4.39 33.41
CA ALA A 72 11.85 3.04 32.93
C ALA A 72 13.13 2.27 32.55
N ALA A 73 14.07 2.91 31.85
CA ALA A 73 15.36 2.32 31.49
C ALA A 73 16.17 1.91 32.72
N TRP A 74 16.27 2.81 33.71
CA TRP A 74 17.01 2.57 34.95
C TRP A 74 16.35 1.46 35.79
N THR A 75 15.02 1.39 35.79
CA THR A 75 14.30 0.29 36.44
C THR A 75 14.65 -1.07 35.82
N CYS A 76 14.75 -1.13 34.49
CA CYS A 76 15.16 -2.34 33.77
C CYS A 76 16.62 -2.72 34.06
N TRP A 77 17.51 -1.73 34.16
CA TRP A 77 18.90 -1.92 34.59
C TRP A 77 19.03 -2.42 36.04
N ILE A 78 18.24 -1.87 36.97
CA ILE A 78 18.20 -2.33 38.36
C ILE A 78 17.74 -3.80 38.43
N GLN A 79 16.76 -4.19 37.61
CA GLN A 79 16.29 -5.58 37.51
C GLN A 79 17.35 -6.52 36.90
N LEU A 80 18.10 -6.07 35.88
CA LEU A 80 19.27 -6.79 35.35
C LEU A 80 20.31 -7.01 36.46
N CYS A 81 20.70 -5.95 37.17
CA CYS A 81 21.72 -6.01 38.22
C CYS A 81 21.27 -6.91 39.38
N ALA A 82 20.02 -6.78 39.83
CA ALA A 82 19.46 -7.61 40.89
C ALA A 82 19.43 -9.10 40.49
N GLY A 83 18.97 -9.42 39.28
CA GLY A 83 18.96 -10.80 38.80
C GLY A 83 20.36 -11.39 38.59
N THR A 84 21.31 -10.58 38.11
CA THR A 84 22.72 -11.01 37.94
C THR A 84 23.40 -11.24 39.30
N VAL A 85 23.13 -10.40 40.30
CA VAL A 85 23.63 -10.57 41.68
C VAL A 85 23.03 -11.81 42.34
N LEU A 86 21.72 -12.05 42.18
CA LEU A 86 21.04 -13.24 42.70
C LEU A 86 21.60 -14.53 42.08
N ILE A 87 21.87 -14.54 40.76
CA ILE A 87 22.45 -15.70 40.07
C ILE A 87 23.92 -15.90 40.43
N SER A 88 24.69 -14.82 40.54
CA SER A 88 26.11 -14.88 40.94
C SER A 88 26.25 -15.39 42.38
N ALA A 89 25.39 -14.93 43.30
CA ALA A 89 25.31 -15.43 44.67
C ALA A 89 24.82 -16.89 44.76
N ALA A 90 23.99 -17.35 43.82
CA ALA A 90 23.54 -18.75 43.75
C ALA A 90 24.58 -19.71 43.12
N THR A 91 25.53 -19.18 42.33
CA THR A 91 26.53 -19.98 41.58
C THR A 91 27.92 -19.96 42.23
N THR A 92 28.27 -18.90 42.96
CA THR A 92 29.43 -18.89 43.85
C THR A 92 29.07 -19.62 45.14
N LYS A 93 29.88 -20.60 45.56
CA LYS A 93 29.73 -21.34 46.82
C LYS A 93 30.02 -20.46 48.05
N THR A 94 29.39 -19.30 48.14
CA THR A 94 29.39 -18.48 49.35
C THR A 94 28.21 -18.91 50.20
N ASP A 95 28.42 -19.12 51.51
CA ASP A 95 27.48 -19.65 52.50
C ASP A 95 26.25 -18.76 52.79
N PHE A 96 25.61 -18.20 51.76
CA PHE A 96 24.27 -17.66 51.86
C PHE A 96 23.26 -18.82 51.74
N VAL A 97 23.04 -19.51 52.85
CA VAL A 97 22.18 -20.69 53.04
C VAL A 97 20.68 -20.44 52.72
N ALA A 98 20.29 -19.32 52.12
CA ALA A 98 18.89 -18.94 51.92
C ALA A 98 18.45 -18.67 50.46
N LEU A 99 19.31 -18.81 49.44
CA LEU A 99 18.89 -18.52 48.05
C LEU A 99 18.30 -19.73 47.31
N ASP A 100 18.78 -20.95 47.55
CA ASP A 100 18.25 -22.18 46.95
C ASP A 100 16.81 -22.49 47.41
N THR A 101 16.33 -21.87 48.49
CA THR A 101 14.93 -21.93 48.98
C THR A 101 14.02 -20.88 48.37
N LEU A 102 14.57 -19.79 47.80
CA LEU A 102 13.82 -18.66 47.23
C LEU A 102 13.59 -18.79 45.72
N VAL A 103 14.52 -19.42 44.99
CA VAL A 103 14.39 -19.65 43.54
C VAL A 103 14.85 -21.08 43.18
N PRO A 104 13.93 -21.96 42.72
CA PRO A 104 14.29 -23.30 42.28
C PRO A 104 15.31 -23.30 41.15
N LYS A 105 16.22 -24.28 41.14
CA LYS A 105 17.26 -24.43 40.10
C LYS A 105 16.72 -24.49 38.67
N SER A 106 15.50 -24.98 38.48
CA SER A 106 14.80 -24.97 37.18
C SER A 106 14.54 -23.56 36.63
N HIS A 107 14.50 -22.53 37.49
CA HIS A 107 14.22 -21.14 37.12
C HIS A 107 15.50 -20.30 36.98
N HIS A 108 16.69 -20.87 37.22
CA HIS A 108 17.95 -20.12 37.11
C HIS A 108 18.22 -19.66 35.67
N GLN A 109 17.96 -20.51 34.68
CA GLN A 109 18.06 -20.12 33.27
C GLN A 109 16.96 -19.13 32.85
N PHE A 110 15.77 -19.24 33.44
CA PHE A 110 14.69 -18.28 33.25
C PHE A 110 15.08 -16.89 33.75
N LEU A 111 15.64 -16.80 34.97
CA LEU A 111 16.11 -15.53 35.54
C LEU A 111 17.28 -14.95 34.75
N LEU A 112 18.23 -15.78 34.30
CA LEU A 112 19.35 -15.33 33.47
C LEU A 112 18.86 -14.73 32.14
N GLY A 113 17.91 -15.41 31.48
CA GLY A 113 17.26 -14.92 30.26
C GLY A 113 16.46 -13.64 30.50
N ALA A 114 15.67 -13.58 31.57
CA ALA A 114 14.90 -12.40 31.94
C ALA A 114 15.80 -11.20 32.26
N SER A 115 16.91 -11.40 32.99
CA SER A 115 17.90 -10.37 33.28
C SER A 115 18.58 -9.86 32.02
N LEU A 116 19.00 -10.75 31.10
CA LEU A 116 19.58 -10.36 29.82
C LEU A 116 18.61 -9.49 29.00
N VAL A 117 17.33 -9.87 28.95
CA VAL A 117 16.34 -9.05 28.24
C VAL A 117 16.09 -7.72 28.96
N CYS A 118 15.98 -7.68 30.29
CA CYS A 118 15.88 -6.42 31.05
C CYS A 118 17.08 -5.49 30.77
N GLY A 119 18.28 -6.03 30.58
CA GLY A 119 19.45 -5.25 30.18
C GLY A 119 19.29 -4.60 28.80
N ILE A 120 18.94 -5.40 27.79
CA ILE A 120 18.77 -4.90 26.42
C ILE A 120 17.57 -3.95 26.32
N LEU A 121 16.52 -4.22 27.12
CA LEU A 121 15.35 -3.36 27.28
C LEU A 121 15.72 -2.01 27.88
N GLY A 122 16.53 -2.02 28.92
CA GLY A 122 17.06 -0.83 29.59
C GLY A 122 17.85 0.04 28.62
N GLU A 123 18.75 -0.56 27.84
CA GLU A 123 19.53 0.16 26.81
C GLU A 123 18.65 0.80 25.74
N ALA A 124 17.65 0.07 25.24
CA ALA A 124 16.79 0.60 24.19
C ALA A 124 15.80 1.68 24.70
N LEU A 125 15.35 1.59 25.96
CA LEU A 125 14.56 2.65 26.60
C LEU A 125 15.43 3.89 26.88
N LEU A 126 16.71 3.70 27.23
CA LEU A 126 17.68 4.77 27.40
C LEU A 126 17.90 5.49 26.05
N LEU A 127 18.10 4.73 24.97
CA LEU A 127 18.20 5.23 23.59
C LEU A 127 16.92 5.98 23.16
N LYS A 128 15.74 5.45 23.49
CA LYS A 128 14.45 6.10 23.21
C LYS A 128 14.23 7.38 24.02
N SER A 129 14.81 7.49 25.21
CA SER A 129 14.73 8.72 25.98
C SER A 129 15.35 9.91 25.23
N PHE A 130 16.41 9.68 24.44
CA PHE A 130 17.05 10.73 23.64
C PHE A 130 16.12 11.28 22.54
N LEU A 131 15.28 10.44 21.94
CA LEU A 131 14.29 10.87 20.92
C LEU A 131 13.24 11.84 21.46
N VAL A 132 12.96 11.80 22.77
CA VAL A 132 11.93 12.63 23.40
C VAL A 132 12.54 13.71 24.29
N PHE A 133 13.87 13.86 24.26
CA PHE A 133 14.59 14.89 24.99
C PHE A 133 14.33 16.27 24.37
N THR A 134 13.42 17.04 24.97
CA THR A 134 13.14 18.42 24.54
C THR A 134 14.02 19.41 25.30
N GLY A 135 15.34 19.35 25.11
CA GLY A 135 16.29 20.32 25.67
C GLY A 135 16.90 21.18 24.55
N SER A 136 16.90 22.52 24.72
CA SER A 136 17.26 23.51 23.69
C SER A 136 18.73 23.52 23.21
N ARG A 137 19.53 22.47 23.47
CA ARG A 137 20.96 22.39 23.09
C ARG A 137 21.51 20.95 22.96
N GLY A 138 20.65 19.93 22.92
CA GLY A 138 21.01 18.54 23.22
C GLY A 138 21.48 17.61 22.10
N SER A 139 21.68 18.05 20.85
CA SER A 139 22.09 17.14 19.75
C SER A 139 23.61 16.88 19.67
N ARG A 140 24.40 17.17 20.72
CA ARG A 140 25.88 17.12 20.67
C ARG A 140 26.56 16.20 21.69
N LEU A 141 25.90 15.14 22.15
CA LEU A 141 26.55 14.10 22.98
C LEU A 141 27.08 12.90 22.17
N LEU A 142 26.66 12.73 20.92
CA LEU A 142 27.19 11.72 19.98
C LEU A 142 28.11 12.34 18.90
N SER A 143 28.58 13.57 19.09
CA SER A 143 29.27 14.37 18.06
C SER A 143 30.66 13.87 17.64
N GLY A 144 31.07 12.67 18.05
CA GLY A 144 32.33 12.05 17.64
C GLY A 144 32.18 10.96 16.56
N TRP A 145 30.99 10.39 16.40
CA TRP A 145 30.75 9.28 15.46
C TRP A 145 29.95 9.76 14.25
N PRO A 146 30.30 9.33 13.02
CA PRO A 146 29.49 9.66 11.85
C PRO A 146 28.07 9.10 12.00
N ALA A 147 27.06 9.89 11.62
CA ALA A 147 25.65 9.58 11.84
C ALA A 147 25.19 8.23 11.27
N TYR A 148 25.78 7.81 10.14
CA TYR A 148 25.51 6.50 9.54
C TYR A 148 26.05 5.33 10.39
N VAL A 149 27.15 5.52 11.13
CA VAL A 149 27.70 4.49 12.04
C VAL A 149 26.79 4.34 13.25
N ALA A 150 26.35 5.46 13.83
CA ALA A 150 25.40 5.45 14.94
C ALA A 150 24.06 4.80 14.53
N ALA A 151 23.54 5.14 13.34
CA ALA A 151 22.33 4.52 12.81
C ALA A 151 22.49 3.03 12.51
N ALA A 152 23.62 2.61 11.93
CA ALA A 152 23.91 1.20 11.68
C ALA A 152 24.01 0.41 12.99
N ALA A 153 24.59 0.98 14.04
CA ALA A 153 24.61 0.37 15.37
C ALA A 153 23.19 0.20 15.94
N VAL A 154 22.30 1.20 15.78
CA VAL A 154 20.90 1.11 16.23
C VAL A 154 20.13 0.04 15.45
N VAL A 155 20.27 -0.02 14.12
CA VAL A 155 19.62 -1.05 13.29
C VAL A 155 20.16 -2.44 13.63
N GLY A 156 21.48 -2.58 13.83
CA GLY A 156 22.12 -3.83 14.25
C GLY A 156 21.61 -4.32 15.61
N SER A 157 21.51 -3.42 16.60
CA SER A 157 20.94 -3.74 17.92
C SER A 157 19.46 -4.13 17.84
N GLY A 158 18.67 -3.50 16.98
CA GLY A 158 17.29 -3.92 16.70
C GLY A 158 17.23 -5.33 16.10
N ALA A 159 18.07 -5.64 15.12
CA ALA A 159 18.14 -6.99 14.54
C ALA A 159 18.48 -8.04 15.61
N LEU A 160 19.44 -7.76 16.50
CA LEU A 160 19.79 -8.64 17.62
C LEU A 160 18.64 -8.82 18.61
N LEU A 161 17.91 -7.75 18.95
CA LEU A 161 16.71 -7.81 19.80
C LEU A 161 15.61 -8.68 19.18
N SER A 162 15.41 -8.59 17.87
CA SER A 162 14.40 -9.38 17.19
C SER A 162 14.81 -10.85 17.04
N LEU A 163 16.11 -11.12 16.87
CA LEU A 163 16.69 -12.47 16.95
C LEU A 163 16.52 -13.06 18.35
N LEU A 164 16.72 -12.27 19.41
CA LEU A 164 16.45 -12.71 20.77
C LEU A 164 14.97 -13.03 20.99
N GLY A 165 14.06 -12.18 20.49
CA GLY A 165 12.63 -12.45 20.50
C GLY A 165 12.27 -13.74 19.77
N PHE A 166 12.89 -14.00 18.61
CA PHE A 166 12.73 -15.26 17.88
C PHE A 166 13.23 -16.47 18.70
N SER A 167 14.43 -16.38 19.28
CA SER A 167 15.00 -17.46 20.10
C SER A 167 14.10 -17.78 21.30
N LEU A 168 13.55 -16.76 21.97
CA LEU A 168 12.59 -16.94 23.06
C LEU A 168 11.33 -17.70 22.60
N MET A 169 10.82 -17.39 21.41
CA MET A 169 9.67 -18.10 20.83
C MET A 169 9.97 -19.57 20.52
N THR A 170 11.17 -19.87 20.02
CA THR A 170 11.58 -21.27 19.74
C THR A 170 11.84 -22.09 21.00
N TYR A 171 12.11 -21.44 22.13
CA TYR A 171 12.38 -22.12 23.40
C TYR A 171 11.11 -22.44 24.21
N LEU A 172 9.94 -21.95 23.77
CA LEU A 172 8.67 -22.10 24.50
C LEU A 172 8.30 -23.55 24.81
N ASP A 173 8.56 -24.47 23.88
CA ASP A 173 8.23 -25.89 24.04
C ASP A 173 9.14 -26.60 25.07
N SER A 174 10.30 -26.03 25.39
CA SER A 174 11.26 -26.56 26.38
C SER A 174 10.92 -26.14 27.82
N LEU A 175 9.99 -25.20 28.02
CA LEU A 175 9.63 -24.70 29.35
C LEU A 175 8.58 -25.62 30.01
N PRO A 176 8.73 -25.97 31.30
CA PRO A 176 7.90 -26.97 31.96
C PRO A 176 6.52 -26.47 32.37
N ASP A 177 6.36 -25.16 32.59
CA ASP A 177 5.16 -24.55 33.17
C ASP A 177 4.55 -23.43 32.29
N LEU A 178 3.23 -23.30 32.37
CA LEU A 178 2.46 -22.31 31.58
C LEU A 178 2.83 -20.84 31.91
N PRO A 179 3.03 -20.43 33.18
CA PRO A 179 3.44 -19.07 33.50
C PRO A 179 4.75 -18.67 32.82
N SER A 180 5.78 -19.52 32.85
CA SER A 180 7.07 -19.24 32.20
C SER A 180 6.94 -19.07 30.69
N ARG A 181 6.10 -19.89 30.04
CA ARG A 181 5.81 -19.76 28.59
C ARG A 181 5.14 -18.44 28.26
N LEU A 182 4.16 -18.01 29.04
CA LEU A 182 3.48 -16.73 28.84
C LEU A 182 4.41 -15.53 29.07
N VAL A 183 5.33 -15.62 30.03
CA VAL A 183 6.36 -14.59 30.24
C VAL A 183 7.28 -14.51 29.02
N TYR A 184 7.71 -15.64 28.45
CA TYR A 184 8.57 -15.64 27.25
C TYR A 184 7.86 -15.04 26.03
N CYS A 185 6.55 -15.30 25.85
CA CYS A 185 5.74 -14.63 24.84
C CYS A 185 5.68 -13.11 25.06
N ALA A 186 5.43 -12.66 26.29
CA ALA A 186 5.42 -11.24 26.62
C ALA A 186 6.78 -10.58 26.36
N LEU A 187 7.86 -11.27 26.71
CA LEU A 187 9.23 -10.82 26.53
C LEU A 187 9.60 -10.69 25.04
N ALA A 188 9.23 -11.67 24.23
CA ALA A 188 9.40 -11.64 22.78
C ALA A 188 8.64 -10.47 22.11
N ALA A 189 7.40 -10.21 22.55
CA ALA A 189 6.62 -9.06 22.07
C ALA A 189 7.28 -7.72 22.42
N VAL A 190 7.81 -7.61 23.65
CA VAL A 190 8.51 -6.41 24.12
C VAL A 190 9.80 -6.17 23.31
N CYS A 191 10.62 -7.20 23.08
CA CYS A 191 11.80 -7.12 22.22
C CYS A 191 11.45 -6.58 20.83
N LEU A 192 10.36 -7.07 20.22
CA LEU A 192 9.91 -6.62 18.91
C LEU A 192 9.44 -5.16 18.90
N ILE A 193 8.61 -4.76 19.86
CA ILE A 193 8.07 -3.37 19.95
C ILE A 193 9.21 -2.37 20.02
N ILE A 194 10.20 -2.67 20.83
CA ILE A 194 11.32 -1.77 21.09
C ILE A 194 12.29 -1.74 19.93
N SER A 195 12.68 -2.92 19.43
CA SER A 195 13.50 -3.03 18.22
C SER A 195 12.91 -2.23 17.05
N THR A 196 11.63 -2.47 16.73
CA THR A 196 10.91 -1.82 15.63
C THR A 196 10.82 -0.30 15.83
N SER A 197 10.54 0.14 17.05
CA SER A 197 10.47 1.57 17.39
C SER A 197 11.83 2.27 17.30
N CYS A 198 12.92 1.59 17.68
CA CYS A 198 14.28 2.12 17.62
C CYS A 198 14.81 2.15 16.18
N THR A 199 14.63 1.07 15.42
CA THR A 199 14.99 0.98 14.00
C THR A 199 14.28 2.06 13.19
N HIS A 200 12.95 2.19 13.32
CA HIS A 200 12.22 3.24 12.61
C HIS A 200 12.50 4.64 13.17
N GLY A 201 12.36 4.82 14.48
CA GLY A 201 12.42 6.13 15.11
C GLY A 201 13.82 6.71 15.18
N LEU A 202 14.72 6.02 15.86
CA LEU A 202 16.04 6.54 16.23
C LEU A 202 17.03 6.46 15.07
N ALA A 203 17.12 5.33 14.36
CA ALA A 203 18.04 5.23 13.23
C ALA A 203 17.61 6.16 12.08
N GLY A 204 16.31 6.36 11.88
CA GLY A 204 15.81 7.32 10.90
C GLY A 204 16.10 8.77 11.26
N ASP A 205 16.00 9.14 12.54
CA ASP A 205 16.34 10.48 13.04
C ASP A 205 17.83 10.75 12.95
N LEU A 206 18.67 9.78 13.30
CA LEU A 206 20.12 9.88 13.15
C LEU A 206 20.54 10.06 11.68
N LEU A 207 19.90 9.35 10.73
CA LEU A 207 20.25 9.46 9.32
C LEU A 207 19.72 10.73 8.65
N HIS A 208 18.53 11.20 9.04
CA HIS A 208 17.76 12.16 8.26
C HIS A 208 17.16 13.32 9.09
N GLY A 209 17.55 13.47 10.36
CA GLY A 209 17.00 14.47 11.29
C GLY A 209 17.47 15.91 11.04
N ASP A 210 18.72 16.10 10.59
CA ASP A 210 19.34 17.43 10.43
C ASP A 210 19.16 18.06 9.01
N GLU A 211 18.34 17.50 8.13
CA GLU A 211 18.13 18.07 6.79
C GLU A 211 17.21 19.32 6.82
N GLU A 212 17.73 20.48 6.38
CA GLU A 212 16.98 21.75 6.29
C GLU A 212 15.73 21.62 5.38
N GLY A 213 14.55 21.84 5.96
CA GLY A 213 13.27 22.01 5.25
C GLY A 213 12.18 20.97 5.55
N ALA A 214 12.49 19.86 6.23
CA ALA A 214 11.58 18.98 6.98
C ALA A 214 12.30 17.65 7.29
N GLY A 215 13.10 17.63 8.37
CA GLY A 215 13.79 16.44 8.85
C GLY A 215 12.86 15.30 9.27
N TRP A 216 13.46 14.13 9.52
CA TRP A 216 12.79 12.89 9.90
C TRP A 216 11.74 13.09 11.01
N ARG A 217 10.57 12.46 10.87
CA ARG A 217 9.55 12.41 11.92
C ARG A 217 9.13 10.98 12.20
N PHE A 218 8.96 10.64 13.47
CA PHE A 218 8.50 9.30 13.86
C PHE A 218 7.16 8.93 13.19
N PHE A 219 6.20 9.85 13.15
CA PHE A 219 4.93 9.64 12.45
C PHE A 219 4.89 10.47 11.16
N GLN A 220 5.13 9.80 10.02
CA GLN A 220 5.22 10.44 8.71
C GLN A 220 4.55 9.62 7.59
N PRO A 221 3.24 9.34 7.69
CA PRO A 221 2.55 8.52 6.69
C PRO A 221 2.62 9.17 5.29
N GLY A 222 3.05 8.39 4.30
CA GLY A 222 3.11 8.85 2.90
C GLY A 222 4.24 9.84 2.58
N VAL A 223 5.19 10.06 3.49
CA VAL A 223 6.34 10.95 3.32
C VAL A 223 7.62 10.13 3.24
N GLY A 224 8.61 10.54 2.44
CA GLY A 224 9.92 9.86 2.33
C GLY A 224 10.22 9.18 1.00
N GLY A 225 9.37 9.34 -0.02
CA GLY A 225 9.52 8.69 -1.33
C GLY A 225 8.71 7.39 -1.45
N THR A 226 8.35 7.01 -2.68
CA THR A 226 7.42 5.89 -2.93
C THR A 226 7.98 4.54 -2.52
N ILE A 227 9.27 4.30 -2.76
CA ILE A 227 9.97 3.07 -2.36
C ILE A 227 10.03 2.98 -0.83
N PHE A 228 10.41 4.06 -0.15
CA PHE A 228 10.38 4.14 1.31
C PHE A 228 8.99 3.82 1.88
N VAL A 229 7.95 4.51 1.39
CA VAL A 229 6.58 4.32 1.89
C VAL A 229 6.10 2.88 1.69
N ALA A 230 6.42 2.26 0.54
CA ALA A 230 6.06 0.87 0.26
C ALA A 230 6.77 -0.13 1.19
N ILE A 231 8.09 0.01 1.36
CA ILE A 231 8.88 -0.88 2.24
C ILE A 231 8.46 -0.69 3.70
N GLN A 232 8.18 0.55 4.13
CA GLN A 232 7.67 0.85 5.46
C GLN A 232 6.29 0.23 5.70
N ALA A 233 5.37 0.33 4.73
CA ALA A 233 4.07 -0.33 4.83
C ALA A 233 4.22 -1.85 5.01
N CYS A 234 5.11 -2.48 4.23
CA CYS A 234 5.42 -3.91 4.38
C CYS A 234 6.02 -4.22 5.77
N GLY A 235 6.98 -3.42 6.23
CA GLY A 235 7.61 -3.59 7.55
C GLY A 235 6.61 -3.49 8.71
N TRP A 236 5.69 -2.52 8.67
CA TRP A 236 4.63 -2.38 9.67
C TRP A 236 3.58 -3.49 9.61
N ILE A 237 3.31 -4.05 8.42
CA ILE A 237 2.46 -5.25 8.27
C ILE A 237 3.11 -6.45 8.94
N PHE A 238 4.40 -6.72 8.67
CA PHE A 238 5.13 -7.82 9.33
C PHE A 238 5.19 -7.63 10.85
N PHE A 239 5.41 -6.40 11.33
CA PHE A 239 5.34 -6.08 12.76
C PHE A 239 3.97 -6.43 13.36
N ALA A 240 2.87 -6.02 12.72
CA ALA A 240 1.52 -6.31 13.20
C ALA A 240 1.22 -7.81 13.20
N LEU A 241 1.61 -8.54 12.15
CA LEU A 241 1.45 -9.99 12.04
C LEU A 241 2.24 -10.73 13.12
N ALA A 242 3.46 -10.29 13.44
CA ALA A 242 4.25 -10.87 14.51
C ALA A 242 3.58 -10.69 15.89
N ILE A 243 3.08 -9.49 16.20
CA ILE A 243 2.36 -9.23 17.47
C ILE A 243 1.10 -10.11 17.58
N LEU A 244 0.34 -10.21 16.49
CA LEU A 244 -0.85 -11.08 16.44
C LEU A 244 -0.48 -12.56 16.58
N GLY A 245 0.63 -13.00 15.96
CA GLY A 245 1.16 -14.35 16.09
C GLY A 245 1.51 -14.69 17.53
N VAL A 246 2.27 -13.83 18.21
CA VAL A 246 2.63 -14.00 19.63
C VAL A 246 1.37 -14.06 20.51
N GLY A 247 0.39 -13.18 20.26
CA GLY A 247 -0.88 -13.18 21.00
C GLY A 247 -1.72 -14.45 20.76
N ALA A 248 -1.76 -14.95 19.52
CA ALA A 248 -2.46 -16.17 19.17
C ALA A 248 -1.81 -17.40 19.84
N ILE A 249 -0.48 -17.45 19.87
CA ILE A 249 0.28 -18.50 20.55
C ILE A 249 0.01 -18.48 22.06
N ALA A 250 0.11 -17.31 22.71
CA ALA A 250 -0.20 -17.16 24.13
C ALA A 250 -1.64 -17.59 24.46
N ARG A 251 -2.61 -17.20 23.62
CA ARG A 251 -4.01 -17.61 23.76
C ARG A 251 -4.20 -19.12 23.60
N ALA A 252 -3.56 -19.74 22.62
CA ALA A 252 -3.64 -21.18 22.39
C ALA A 252 -3.06 -21.99 23.57
N MET A 253 -2.00 -21.49 24.22
CA MET A 253 -1.43 -22.07 25.43
C MET A 253 -2.40 -22.00 26.61
N ILE A 254 -3.07 -20.87 26.82
CA ILE A 254 -4.09 -20.69 27.88
C ILE A 254 -5.27 -21.65 27.67
N GLN A 255 -5.62 -21.94 26.41
CA GLN A 255 -6.73 -22.81 26.04
C GLN A 255 -6.39 -24.31 26.04
N GLY A 256 -5.12 -24.69 26.25
CA GLY A 256 -4.70 -26.10 26.35
C GLY A 256 -4.67 -26.89 25.03
N VAL A 257 -4.66 -26.22 23.87
CA VAL A 257 -4.79 -26.85 22.52
C VAL A 257 -3.44 -27.40 21.97
N VAL A 258 -2.47 -27.67 22.85
CA VAL A 258 -1.04 -27.52 22.53
C VAL A 258 -0.41 -28.62 21.65
N HIS A 259 -0.99 -29.79 21.43
CA HIS A 259 -0.14 -30.94 21.05
C HIS A 259 0.17 -31.20 19.56
N ARG A 260 -0.33 -30.41 18.58
CA ARG A 260 0.01 -30.67 17.15
C ARG A 260 0.33 -29.49 16.25
N ILE A 261 0.31 -28.23 16.73
CA ILE A 261 0.54 -27.03 15.88
C ILE A 261 1.73 -26.17 16.39
N SER A 262 2.40 -26.55 17.48
CA SER A 262 3.21 -25.59 18.27
C SER A 262 4.48 -25.10 17.56
N VAL A 263 5.33 -25.99 17.05
CA VAL A 263 6.69 -25.60 16.62
C VAL A 263 6.69 -24.76 15.33
N GLU A 264 5.90 -25.14 14.32
CA GLU A 264 5.85 -24.42 13.04
C GLU A 264 5.29 -23.00 13.20
N LEU A 265 4.31 -22.83 14.09
CA LEU A 265 3.71 -21.52 14.36
C LEU A 265 4.66 -20.61 15.15
N HIS A 266 5.41 -21.17 16.13
CA HIS A 266 6.45 -20.45 16.85
C HIS A 266 7.55 -19.96 15.90
N VAL A 267 8.04 -20.86 15.03
CA VAL A 267 9.10 -20.55 14.06
C VAL A 267 8.60 -19.56 13.01
N GLY A 268 7.38 -19.75 12.49
CA GLY A 268 6.78 -18.84 11.51
C GLY A 268 6.59 -17.43 12.07
N THR A 269 6.11 -17.31 13.31
CA THR A 269 5.98 -16.01 14.00
C THR A 269 7.34 -15.33 14.18
N GLY A 270 8.35 -16.11 14.55
CA GLY A 270 9.73 -15.67 14.64
C GLY A 270 10.33 -15.12 13.35
N ILE A 271 10.13 -15.83 12.23
CA ILE A 271 10.59 -15.39 10.90
C ILE A 271 9.92 -14.06 10.53
N VAL A 272 8.63 -13.91 10.79
CA VAL A 272 7.86 -12.68 10.55
C VAL A 272 8.42 -11.51 11.37
N MET A 273 8.87 -11.73 12.62
CA MET A 273 9.54 -10.71 13.44
C MET A 273 10.83 -10.19 12.78
N ILE A 274 11.66 -11.09 12.26
CA ILE A 274 12.92 -10.74 11.58
C ILE A 274 12.66 -10.00 10.28
N MET A 275 11.70 -10.46 9.47
CA MET A 275 11.31 -9.79 8.23
C MET A 275 10.84 -8.36 8.47
N GLY A 276 10.10 -8.11 9.55
CA GLY A 276 9.72 -6.76 9.98
C GLY A 276 10.94 -5.85 10.20
N GLN A 277 11.99 -6.33 10.87
CA GLN A 277 13.21 -5.53 11.08
C GLN A 277 13.97 -5.25 9.80
N VAL A 278 14.16 -6.27 8.96
CA VAL A 278 14.92 -6.12 7.72
C VAL A 278 14.24 -5.10 6.81
N MET A 279 12.91 -5.15 6.71
CA MET A 279 12.14 -4.19 5.92
C MET A 279 12.24 -2.77 6.50
N LEU A 280 12.01 -2.58 7.80
CA LEU A 280 12.07 -1.25 8.41
C LEU A 280 13.47 -0.64 8.34
N GLY A 281 14.52 -1.41 8.63
CA GLY A 281 15.92 -0.96 8.53
C GLY A 281 16.33 -0.66 7.09
N GLY A 282 15.97 -1.55 6.15
CA GLY A 282 16.22 -1.38 4.72
C GLY A 282 15.50 -0.15 4.14
N SER A 283 14.32 0.18 4.67
CA SER A 283 13.56 1.34 4.23
C SER A 283 14.33 2.65 4.42
N LEU A 284 15.13 2.79 5.48
CA LEU A 284 15.81 4.04 5.83
C LEU A 284 16.78 4.50 4.73
N MET A 285 17.34 3.56 3.96
CA MET A 285 18.20 3.86 2.82
C MET A 285 17.43 4.39 1.60
N ALA A 286 16.13 4.10 1.52
CA ALA A 286 15.25 4.55 0.45
C ALA A 286 14.56 5.89 0.77
N PHE A 287 14.77 6.45 1.97
CA PHE A 287 14.15 7.69 2.41
C PHE A 287 14.67 8.90 1.62
N ARG A 288 13.76 9.77 1.17
CA ARG A 288 14.03 11.02 0.48
C ARG A 288 13.26 12.17 1.13
N SER A 289 13.98 13.18 1.62
CA SER A 289 13.39 14.39 2.20
C SER A 289 12.64 15.24 1.17
N ARG A 290 11.66 16.01 1.68
CA ARG A 290 10.82 16.94 0.92
C ARG A 290 11.63 17.95 0.11
N SER A 291 12.83 18.34 0.54
CA SER A 291 13.70 19.29 -0.18
C SER A 291 14.23 18.71 -1.51
N LYS A 292 14.70 17.45 -1.52
CA LYS A 292 15.15 16.76 -2.73
C LYS A 292 13.98 16.32 -3.63
N SER A 293 12.83 15.98 -3.03
CA SER A 293 11.59 15.73 -3.79
C SER A 293 11.11 17.00 -4.48
N ALA A 294 11.09 18.14 -3.78
CA ALA A 294 10.62 19.42 -4.32
C ALA A 294 11.55 19.97 -5.42
N ARG A 295 12.88 19.85 -5.29
CA ARG A 295 13.81 20.35 -6.33
C ARG A 295 13.79 19.51 -7.61
N GLY A 296 13.49 18.21 -7.52
CA GLY A 296 13.30 17.33 -8.68
C GLY A 296 11.87 17.28 -9.25
N GLU A 297 10.85 17.61 -8.43
CA GLU A 297 9.43 17.64 -8.85
C GLU A 297 8.97 19.05 -9.30
N ALA A 298 9.58 20.13 -8.81
CA ALA A 298 9.25 21.50 -9.21
C ALA A 298 9.68 21.83 -10.66
N GLU A 299 10.66 21.12 -11.20
CA GLU A 299 10.98 21.18 -12.63
C GLU A 299 10.01 20.39 -13.52
N LYS A 300 9.11 19.56 -12.94
CA LYS A 300 8.30 18.62 -13.72
C LYS A 300 6.80 18.77 -13.66
N HIS A 301 6.15 19.37 -12.66
CA HIS A 301 4.68 19.31 -12.58
C HIS A 301 4.01 20.62 -12.13
N GLY A 302 3.24 21.20 -13.06
CA GLY A 302 2.21 22.20 -12.76
C GLY A 302 1.13 21.69 -11.80
N SER A 303 0.57 22.64 -11.05
CA SER A 303 -0.61 22.58 -10.16
C SER A 303 -1.15 21.18 -9.78
N ARG A 304 -0.84 20.74 -8.55
CA ARG A 304 -1.41 19.53 -7.95
C ARG A 304 -2.88 19.77 -7.55
N GLN A 305 -3.81 19.52 -8.47
CA GLN A 305 -5.25 19.57 -8.19
C GLN A 305 -5.64 18.53 -7.12
N ARG A 306 -6.38 18.95 -6.10
CA ARG A 306 -6.81 18.13 -4.96
C ARG A 306 -8.17 17.47 -5.31
N CYS A 307 -8.28 16.14 -5.28
CA CYS A 307 -9.55 15.45 -5.56
C CYS A 307 -10.60 15.76 -4.49
N SER A 308 -11.87 15.85 -4.87
CA SER A 308 -12.96 15.82 -3.90
C SER A 308 -13.16 14.42 -3.29
N PHE A 309 -13.86 14.35 -2.16
CA PHE A 309 -14.27 13.08 -1.56
C PHE A 309 -15.12 12.24 -2.54
N SER A 310 -16.08 12.86 -3.23
CA SER A 310 -16.88 12.18 -4.26
C SER A 310 -16.01 11.63 -5.39
N GLY A 311 -14.99 12.38 -5.82
CA GLY A 311 -14.05 11.93 -6.84
C GLY A 311 -13.23 10.70 -6.42
N HIS A 312 -12.81 10.65 -5.14
CA HIS A 312 -12.19 9.46 -4.57
C HIS A 312 -13.16 8.26 -4.50
N CYS A 313 -14.41 8.48 -4.12
CA CYS A 313 -15.43 7.43 -4.09
C CYS A 313 -15.68 6.83 -5.48
N ILE A 314 -15.89 7.65 -6.51
CA ILE A 314 -16.09 7.20 -7.90
C ILE A 314 -14.88 6.38 -8.38
N SER A 315 -13.68 6.87 -8.14
CA SER A 315 -12.46 6.19 -8.58
C SER A 315 -12.28 4.83 -7.88
N SER A 316 -12.64 4.77 -6.60
CA SER A 316 -12.64 3.51 -5.83
C SER A 316 -13.68 2.52 -6.35
N MET A 317 -14.88 3.01 -6.72
CA MET A 317 -15.95 2.20 -7.31
C MET A 317 -15.58 1.68 -8.72
N LEU A 318 -14.82 2.44 -9.51
CA LEU A 318 -14.37 2.05 -10.83
C LEU A 318 -13.24 1.00 -10.78
N PHE A 319 -12.22 1.22 -9.96
CA PHE A 319 -10.97 0.46 -10.06
C PHE A 319 -10.76 -0.55 -8.93
N LEU A 320 -11.45 -0.41 -7.79
CA LEU A 320 -11.27 -1.26 -6.60
C LEU A 320 -12.51 -2.03 -6.11
N PRO A 321 -13.62 -2.24 -6.85
CA PRO A 321 -14.80 -2.87 -6.27
C PRO A 321 -14.56 -4.29 -5.78
N ALA A 322 -13.81 -5.11 -6.53
CA ALA A 322 -13.45 -6.46 -6.11
C ALA A 322 -12.53 -6.47 -4.87
N HIS A 323 -11.59 -5.51 -4.79
CA HIS A 323 -10.67 -5.37 -3.66
C HIS A 323 -11.40 -4.91 -2.39
N ILE A 324 -12.34 -3.97 -2.52
CA ILE A 324 -13.17 -3.51 -1.41
C ILE A 324 -14.04 -4.65 -0.91
N PHE A 325 -14.73 -5.36 -1.81
CA PHE A 325 -15.54 -6.52 -1.44
C PHE A 325 -14.69 -7.59 -0.76
N GLY A 326 -13.59 -8.02 -1.38
CA GLY A 326 -12.67 -9.00 -0.80
C GLY A 326 -12.09 -8.58 0.54
N GLY A 327 -11.75 -7.31 0.71
CA GLY A 327 -11.29 -6.74 1.98
C GLY A 327 -12.35 -6.80 3.08
N VAL A 328 -13.61 -6.48 2.77
CA VAL A 328 -14.72 -6.61 3.72
C VAL A 328 -14.92 -8.08 4.12
N VAL A 329 -14.89 -9.01 3.17
CA VAL A 329 -14.98 -10.44 3.46
C VAL A 329 -13.81 -10.89 4.33
N PHE A 330 -12.58 -10.53 3.95
CA PHE A 330 -11.39 -10.89 4.71
C PHE A 330 -11.45 -10.37 6.16
N LEU A 331 -11.84 -9.10 6.35
CA LEU A 331 -11.99 -8.50 7.68
C LEU A 331 -13.08 -9.23 8.49
N LEU A 332 -14.21 -9.58 7.88
CA LEU A 332 -15.26 -10.35 8.55
C LEU A 332 -14.73 -11.71 9.03
N PHE A 333 -14.08 -12.47 8.14
CA PHE A 333 -13.55 -13.80 8.48
C PHE A 333 -12.33 -13.76 9.43
N SER A 334 -11.68 -12.60 9.56
CA SER A 334 -10.56 -12.41 10.49
C SER A 334 -11.01 -11.91 11.87
N ALA A 335 -12.11 -11.15 11.93
CA ALA A 335 -12.58 -10.52 13.17
C ALA A 335 -13.47 -11.42 14.04
N VAL A 336 -14.15 -12.41 13.44
CA VAL A 336 -15.06 -13.32 14.14
C VAL A 336 -14.78 -14.79 13.78
N SER A 337 -15.40 -15.74 14.50
CA SER A 337 -15.24 -17.16 14.18
C SER A 337 -15.78 -17.48 12.79
N PHE A 338 -15.22 -18.50 12.13
CA PHE A 338 -15.64 -18.94 10.80
C PHE A 338 -17.15 -19.17 10.71
N GLN A 339 -17.77 -19.78 11.72
CA GLN A 339 -19.20 -20.07 11.75
C GLN A 339 -20.03 -18.78 11.78
N VAL A 340 -19.63 -17.78 12.58
CA VAL A 340 -20.32 -16.49 12.65
C VAL A 340 -20.11 -15.71 11.35
N ALA A 341 -18.88 -15.66 10.83
CA ALA A 341 -18.58 -15.01 9.56
C ALA A 341 -19.38 -15.62 8.41
N ALA A 342 -19.41 -16.96 8.30
CA ALA A 342 -20.17 -17.68 7.29
C ALA A 342 -21.68 -17.48 7.44
N ALA A 343 -22.20 -17.47 8.66
CA ALA A 343 -23.62 -17.21 8.93
C ALA A 343 -24.01 -15.77 8.56
N VAL A 344 -23.22 -14.77 8.94
CA VAL A 344 -23.45 -13.35 8.59
C VAL A 344 -23.34 -13.15 7.08
N PHE A 345 -22.29 -13.68 6.47
CA PHE A 345 -22.06 -13.58 5.03
C PHE A 345 -23.21 -14.23 4.24
N SER A 346 -23.62 -15.45 4.60
CA SER A 346 -24.68 -16.17 3.90
C SER A 346 -26.06 -15.57 4.16
N SER A 347 -26.36 -15.13 5.39
CA SER A 347 -27.66 -14.54 5.75
C SER A 347 -27.88 -13.16 5.15
N ILE A 348 -26.82 -12.42 4.81
CA ILE A 348 -26.93 -11.11 4.15
C ILE A 348 -26.86 -11.27 2.63
N LEU A 349 -25.82 -11.94 2.11
CA LEU A 349 -25.55 -11.93 0.68
C LEU A 349 -26.51 -12.82 -0.10
N ILE A 350 -26.92 -13.98 0.41
CA ILE A 350 -27.85 -14.85 -0.34
C ILE A 350 -29.21 -14.17 -0.51
N PRO A 351 -29.86 -13.65 0.55
CA PRO A 351 -31.10 -12.90 0.38
C PRO A 351 -30.92 -11.63 -0.44
N TYR A 352 -29.87 -10.85 -0.19
CA TYR A 352 -29.60 -9.63 -0.96
C TYR A 352 -29.47 -9.96 -2.45
N TYR A 353 -28.56 -10.86 -2.83
CA TYR A 353 -28.29 -11.20 -4.23
C TYR A 353 -29.45 -11.96 -4.88
N GLY A 354 -30.20 -12.78 -4.13
CA GLY A 354 -31.43 -13.41 -4.60
C GLY A 354 -32.51 -12.38 -4.96
N LEU A 355 -32.87 -11.52 -4.00
CA LEU A 355 -33.90 -10.49 -4.19
C LEU A 355 -33.51 -9.48 -5.29
N THR A 356 -32.26 -9.07 -5.31
CA THR A 356 -31.76 -8.10 -6.28
C THR A 356 -31.43 -8.70 -7.65
N SER A 357 -31.55 -10.02 -7.84
CA SER A 357 -31.48 -10.66 -9.16
C SER A 357 -32.87 -10.84 -9.80
N TRP A 358 -33.93 -10.55 -9.06
CA TRP A 358 -35.30 -10.68 -9.55
C TRP A 358 -35.58 -9.77 -10.75
N GLY A 359 -36.24 -10.31 -11.78
CA GLY A 359 -36.58 -9.58 -13.00
C GLY A 359 -35.40 -9.34 -13.95
N ALA A 360 -34.37 -10.18 -13.86
CA ALA A 360 -33.15 -10.16 -14.68
C ALA A 360 -32.57 -8.74 -14.88
N PRO A 361 -32.18 -8.01 -13.82
CA PRO A 361 -31.77 -6.60 -13.92
C PRO A 361 -30.58 -6.36 -14.87
N ALA A 362 -29.72 -7.36 -15.05
CA ALA A 362 -28.63 -7.32 -16.01
C ALA A 362 -29.10 -7.18 -17.48
N HIS A 363 -30.33 -7.56 -17.79
CA HIS A 363 -30.95 -7.41 -19.12
C HIS A 363 -31.94 -6.24 -19.17
N THR A 364 -32.73 -6.07 -18.12
CA THR A 364 -33.86 -5.11 -18.11
C THR A 364 -33.47 -3.71 -17.66
N GLY A 365 -32.36 -3.55 -16.94
CA GLY A 365 -32.00 -2.28 -16.28
C GLY A 365 -32.87 -1.97 -15.06
N ARG A 366 -33.63 -2.94 -14.52
CA ARG A 366 -34.58 -2.74 -13.40
C ARG A 366 -33.96 -2.10 -12.14
N ARG A 367 -32.66 -2.24 -11.94
CA ARG A 367 -31.93 -1.70 -10.78
C ARG A 367 -31.17 -0.40 -11.06
N GLU A 368 -31.43 0.21 -12.22
CA GLU A 368 -30.93 1.54 -12.54
C GLU A 368 -31.38 2.55 -11.48
N TRP A 369 -30.43 3.35 -11.01
CA TRP A 369 -30.66 4.27 -9.90
C TRP A 369 -30.41 5.71 -10.35
N GLY A 370 -31.49 6.45 -10.63
CA GLY A 370 -31.41 7.81 -11.18
C GLY A 370 -30.58 8.79 -10.34
N ALA A 371 -30.75 8.79 -9.01
CA ALA A 371 -29.97 9.65 -8.12
C ALA A 371 -28.47 9.30 -8.14
N PHE A 372 -28.12 8.02 -8.22
CA PHE A 372 -26.73 7.58 -8.36
C PHE A 372 -26.14 8.03 -9.70
N LYS A 373 -26.85 7.88 -10.82
CA LYS A 373 -26.39 8.38 -12.12
C LYS A 373 -26.18 9.89 -12.13
N LEU A 374 -27.07 10.65 -11.48
CA LEU A 374 -26.93 12.10 -11.36
C LEU A 374 -25.68 12.46 -10.56
N TRP A 375 -25.52 11.88 -9.37
CA TRP A 375 -24.33 12.07 -8.53
C TRP A 375 -23.03 11.65 -9.24
N TRP A 376 -23.07 10.54 -9.97
CA TRP A 376 -21.96 10.07 -10.77
C TRP A 376 -21.58 11.08 -11.85
N GLY A 377 -22.56 11.53 -12.64
CA GLY A 377 -22.35 12.51 -13.71
C GLY A 377 -21.85 13.86 -13.20
N THR A 378 -22.27 14.32 -12.02
CA THR A 378 -21.78 15.59 -11.44
C THR A 378 -20.33 15.52 -10.96
N HIS A 379 -19.84 14.33 -10.60
CA HIS A 379 -18.51 14.17 -9.99
C HIS A 379 -17.49 13.41 -10.87
N ILE A 380 -17.89 12.85 -12.00
CA ILE A 380 -16.99 12.07 -12.86
C ILE A 380 -15.83 12.91 -13.41
N VAL A 381 -16.06 14.19 -13.76
CA VAL A 381 -15.00 15.06 -14.30
C VAL A 381 -13.91 15.31 -13.25
N ASP A 382 -14.30 15.56 -11.99
CA ASP A 382 -13.35 15.71 -10.88
C ASP A 382 -12.56 14.41 -10.65
N ALA A 383 -13.25 13.27 -10.62
CA ALA A 383 -12.64 11.95 -10.46
C ALA A 383 -11.58 11.70 -11.56
N MET A 384 -11.94 11.89 -12.83
CA MET A 384 -11.04 11.64 -13.96
C MET A 384 -9.91 12.68 -14.03
N SER A 385 -10.17 13.95 -13.71
CA SER A 385 -9.12 14.98 -13.67
C SER A 385 -8.06 14.66 -12.61
N CYS A 386 -8.46 14.17 -11.45
CA CYS A 386 -7.50 13.78 -10.41
C CYS A 386 -6.73 12.51 -10.76
N TRP A 387 -7.43 11.46 -11.21
CA TRP A 387 -6.86 10.11 -11.32
C TRP A 387 -6.28 9.79 -12.68
N LEU A 388 -6.89 10.30 -13.75
CA LEU A 388 -6.43 10.13 -15.12
C LEU A 388 -5.73 11.40 -15.63
N GLY A 389 -5.96 12.58 -15.05
CA GLY A 389 -5.30 13.81 -15.47
C GLY A 389 -6.10 14.65 -16.47
N GLY A 390 -7.33 14.22 -16.78
CA GLY A 390 -8.26 14.98 -17.58
C GLY A 390 -9.31 14.08 -18.21
N LEU A 391 -10.44 14.67 -18.57
CA LEU A 391 -11.50 14.04 -19.34
C LEU A 391 -11.97 15.01 -20.42
N GLU A 392 -11.85 14.61 -21.68
CA GLU A 392 -12.32 15.38 -22.83
C GLU A 392 -13.33 14.55 -23.65
N VAL A 393 -14.36 15.22 -24.16
CA VAL A 393 -15.29 14.67 -25.15
C VAL A 393 -15.20 15.57 -26.37
N LEU A 394 -14.74 15.01 -27.47
CA LEU A 394 -14.55 15.67 -28.74
C LEU A 394 -15.58 15.15 -29.75
N ARG A 395 -16.06 16.05 -30.60
CA ARG A 395 -16.89 15.72 -31.75
C ARG A 395 -16.10 16.00 -33.01
N SER A 396 -15.82 14.96 -33.79
CA SER A 396 -15.26 15.11 -35.14
C SER A 396 -16.38 15.42 -36.15
N SER A 397 -17.63 15.02 -35.83
CA SER A 397 -18.80 15.23 -36.67
C SER A 397 -19.33 16.67 -36.71
N LYS A 398 -19.67 17.16 -37.91
CA LYS A 398 -20.46 18.38 -38.13
C LYS A 398 -21.97 18.15 -38.14
N SER A 399 -22.41 16.89 -38.21
CA SER A 399 -23.82 16.52 -38.31
C SER A 399 -24.53 16.65 -36.96
N VAL A 400 -25.77 17.13 -36.97
CA VAL A 400 -26.65 17.08 -35.79
C VAL A 400 -27.16 15.66 -35.64
N LEU A 401 -27.14 15.11 -34.42
CA LEU A 401 -27.72 13.79 -34.10
C LEU A 401 -29.06 14.04 -33.39
N PRO A 402 -30.21 13.89 -34.07
CA PRO A 402 -31.52 14.04 -33.44
C PRO A 402 -31.77 12.96 -32.39
N PRO A 403 -32.31 13.28 -31.20
CA PRO A 403 -32.49 12.33 -30.10
C PRO A 403 -33.62 11.31 -30.32
N ASP A 404 -34.48 11.51 -31.32
CA ASP A 404 -35.59 10.63 -31.68
C ASP A 404 -35.18 9.44 -32.56
N GLU A 405 -33.99 9.50 -33.16
CA GLU A 405 -33.41 8.42 -33.96
C GLU A 405 -32.71 7.36 -33.10
N LYS A 406 -32.43 6.19 -33.70
CA LYS A 406 -31.71 5.10 -33.05
C LYS A 406 -30.20 5.16 -33.34
N TYR A 407 -29.36 4.96 -32.31
CA TYR A 407 -27.90 5.00 -32.43
C TYR A 407 -27.21 3.80 -31.78
N VAL A 408 -26.15 3.32 -32.42
CA VAL A 408 -25.24 2.30 -31.90
C VAL A 408 -23.84 2.89 -31.85
N PHE A 409 -23.38 3.25 -30.65
CA PHE A 409 -22.04 3.75 -30.38
C PHE A 409 -21.06 2.58 -30.24
N GLY A 410 -20.12 2.47 -31.17
CA GLY A 410 -19.03 1.50 -31.09
C GLY A 410 -17.80 2.14 -30.48
N TYR A 411 -17.47 1.73 -29.26
CA TYR A 411 -16.36 2.21 -28.44
C TYR A 411 -15.08 1.45 -28.77
N HIS A 412 -14.01 2.17 -29.14
CA HIS A 412 -12.72 1.61 -29.52
C HIS A 412 -11.53 2.38 -28.94
N PRO A 413 -10.44 1.69 -28.58
CA PRO A 413 -10.34 0.24 -28.39
C PRO A 413 -11.00 -0.20 -27.06
N HIS A 414 -11.27 -1.49 -26.88
CA HIS A 414 -11.64 -2.11 -25.60
C HIS A 414 -10.49 -2.01 -24.58
N GLY A 415 -9.24 -2.14 -25.03
CA GLY A 415 -8.07 -2.08 -24.16
C GLY A 415 -8.09 -3.11 -23.03
N LEU A 416 -7.32 -2.86 -21.96
CA LEU A 416 -7.23 -3.75 -20.79
C LEU A 416 -8.46 -3.67 -19.87
N LEU A 417 -8.99 -2.46 -19.70
CA LEU A 417 -10.21 -2.18 -18.94
C LEU A 417 -10.91 -0.99 -19.62
N PRO A 418 -11.99 -1.21 -20.39
CA PRO A 418 -12.75 -0.14 -21.06
C PRO A 418 -13.65 0.59 -20.05
N ALA A 419 -13.07 1.13 -18.98
CA ALA A 419 -13.80 1.83 -17.94
C ALA A 419 -14.52 3.06 -18.50
N GLY A 420 -13.95 3.72 -19.53
CA GLY A 420 -14.53 4.85 -20.22
C GLY A 420 -15.93 4.61 -20.76
N ALA A 421 -16.20 3.40 -21.26
CA ALA A 421 -17.54 3.01 -21.72
C ALA A 421 -18.62 3.12 -20.62
N ALA A 422 -18.24 2.93 -19.35
CA ALA A 422 -19.17 3.00 -18.22
C ALA A 422 -19.54 4.43 -17.81
N TYR A 423 -18.71 5.43 -18.13
CA TYR A 423 -18.91 6.79 -17.64
C TYR A 423 -18.97 7.88 -18.72
N MET A 424 -18.57 7.60 -19.98
CA MET A 424 -18.56 8.56 -21.08
C MET A 424 -19.92 9.26 -21.24
N ALA A 425 -21.01 8.49 -21.34
CA ALA A 425 -22.35 9.03 -21.53
C ALA A 425 -22.86 9.89 -20.35
N SER A 426 -22.28 9.69 -19.16
CA SER A 426 -22.63 10.42 -17.95
C SER A 426 -21.85 11.74 -17.82
N ALA A 427 -20.77 11.91 -18.57
CA ALA A 427 -19.94 13.12 -18.53
C ALA A 427 -20.76 14.34 -19.00
N PRO A 428 -20.68 15.49 -18.29
CA PRO A 428 -21.37 16.71 -18.70
C PRO A 428 -21.05 17.14 -20.14
N ALA A 429 -19.78 17.01 -20.56
CA ALA A 429 -19.35 17.32 -21.92
C ALA A 429 -20.03 16.43 -22.97
N PHE A 430 -20.29 15.15 -22.66
CA PHE A 430 -21.05 14.27 -23.56
C PHE A 430 -22.50 14.73 -23.68
N LYS A 431 -23.16 15.04 -22.56
CA LYS A 431 -24.55 15.53 -22.55
C LYS A 431 -24.72 16.87 -23.27
N GLN A 432 -23.71 17.73 -23.21
CA GLN A 432 -23.68 18.98 -23.96
C GLN A 432 -23.48 18.73 -25.46
N THR A 433 -22.61 17.78 -25.81
CA THR A 433 -22.31 17.43 -27.21
C THR A 433 -23.50 16.72 -27.87
N LEU A 434 -24.16 15.81 -27.16
CA LEU A 434 -25.28 14.99 -27.66
C LEU A 434 -26.50 15.12 -26.74
N PRO A 435 -27.18 16.29 -26.76
CA PRO A 435 -28.32 16.53 -25.89
C PRO A 435 -29.47 15.55 -26.20
N GLY A 436 -30.06 14.99 -25.15
CA GLY A 436 -31.18 14.04 -25.27
C GLY A 436 -30.78 12.61 -25.64
N ILE A 437 -29.51 12.34 -25.91
CA ILE A 437 -29.00 10.99 -26.22
C ILE A 437 -28.34 10.41 -24.97
N GLU A 438 -28.90 9.32 -24.45
CA GLU A 438 -28.36 8.62 -23.27
C GLU A 438 -28.23 7.11 -23.57
N PRO A 439 -27.11 6.68 -24.17
CA PRO A 439 -26.93 5.30 -24.58
C PRO A 439 -26.83 4.34 -23.39
N VAL A 440 -27.41 3.16 -23.55
CA VAL A 440 -27.22 2.05 -22.62
C VAL A 440 -25.91 1.36 -22.91
N THR A 441 -24.96 1.40 -21.98
CA THR A 441 -23.69 0.69 -22.10
C THR A 441 -23.86 -0.81 -21.87
N LEU A 442 -23.47 -1.61 -22.87
CA LEU A 442 -23.45 -3.06 -22.82
C LEU A 442 -22.05 -3.58 -22.44
N VAL A 443 -21.98 -4.37 -21.38
CA VAL A 443 -20.73 -4.86 -20.79
C VAL A 443 -20.70 -6.38 -20.68
N ALA A 444 -19.50 -6.94 -20.47
CA ALA A 444 -19.30 -8.37 -20.29
C ALA A 444 -20.11 -8.92 -19.10
N SER A 445 -20.61 -10.15 -19.22
CA SER A 445 -21.41 -10.80 -18.18
C SER A 445 -20.69 -11.00 -16.85
N VAL A 446 -19.35 -11.07 -16.87
CA VAL A 446 -18.53 -11.23 -15.67
C VAL A 446 -18.70 -10.08 -14.67
N LEU A 447 -18.97 -8.85 -15.13
CA LEU A 447 -19.26 -7.71 -14.25
C LEU A 447 -20.50 -7.98 -13.38
N PHE A 448 -21.45 -8.76 -13.88
CA PHE A 448 -22.66 -9.12 -13.14
C PHE A 448 -22.51 -10.35 -12.25
N ALA A 449 -21.38 -11.05 -12.32
CA ALA A 449 -21.06 -12.19 -11.45
C ALA A 449 -20.29 -11.78 -10.20
N VAL A 450 -19.57 -10.65 -10.24
CA VAL A 450 -18.74 -10.18 -9.12
C VAL A 450 -19.58 -9.31 -8.17
N PRO A 451 -19.67 -9.68 -6.87
CA PRO A 451 -20.30 -8.87 -5.83
C PRO A 451 -19.81 -7.42 -5.79
N LEU A 452 -20.65 -6.48 -5.40
CA LEU A 452 -20.41 -5.02 -5.41
C LEU A 452 -20.21 -4.41 -6.81
N LEU A 453 -19.37 -5.00 -7.66
CA LEU A 453 -19.20 -4.57 -9.06
C LEU A 453 -20.52 -4.70 -9.84
N ARG A 454 -21.25 -5.79 -9.64
CA ARG A 454 -22.59 -6.01 -10.19
C ARG A 454 -23.56 -4.89 -9.79
N ASP A 455 -23.53 -4.48 -8.52
CA ASP A 455 -24.44 -3.45 -8.00
C ASP A 455 -24.10 -2.07 -8.55
N ILE A 456 -22.82 -1.70 -8.59
CA ILE A 456 -22.35 -0.45 -9.19
C ILE A 456 -22.74 -0.37 -10.68
N ALA A 457 -22.51 -1.46 -11.43
CA ALA A 457 -22.91 -1.53 -12.84
C ALA A 457 -24.42 -1.40 -13.01
N ALA A 458 -25.21 -2.11 -12.20
CA ALA A 458 -26.66 -2.06 -12.25
C ALA A 458 -27.22 -0.68 -11.87
N TRP A 459 -26.69 -0.03 -10.83
CA TRP A 459 -27.08 1.34 -10.44
C TRP A 459 -26.77 2.35 -11.54
N GLY A 460 -25.65 2.18 -12.24
CA GLY A 460 -25.27 2.98 -13.40
C GLY A 460 -26.12 2.73 -14.66
N GLY A 461 -27.01 1.74 -14.65
CA GLY A 461 -27.85 1.39 -15.80
C GLY A 461 -27.12 0.57 -16.89
N LEU A 462 -25.92 0.07 -16.59
CA LEU A 462 -25.20 -0.83 -17.50
C LEU A 462 -25.97 -2.15 -17.63
N ARG A 463 -25.85 -2.79 -18.79
CA ARG A 463 -26.52 -4.07 -19.06
C ARG A 463 -25.56 -5.09 -19.64
N LYS A 464 -25.83 -6.38 -19.44
CA LYS A 464 -25.06 -7.48 -20.02
C LYS A 464 -25.22 -7.49 -21.54
N VAL A 465 -24.10 -7.57 -22.26
CA VAL A 465 -24.11 -7.71 -23.72
C VAL A 465 -24.75 -9.05 -24.12
N SER A 466 -25.84 -8.96 -24.88
CA SER A 466 -26.51 -10.08 -25.56
C SER A 466 -27.37 -9.50 -26.67
N ARG A 467 -27.79 -10.32 -27.64
CA ARG A 467 -28.66 -9.88 -28.74
C ARG A 467 -29.97 -9.27 -28.20
N ASP A 468 -30.61 -9.95 -27.26
CA ASP A 468 -31.90 -9.52 -26.71
C ASP A 468 -31.77 -8.22 -25.91
N THR A 469 -30.71 -8.10 -25.08
CA THR A 469 -30.44 -6.84 -24.37
C THR A 469 -30.19 -5.69 -25.33
N PHE A 470 -29.46 -5.94 -26.42
CA PHE A 470 -29.13 -4.93 -27.42
C PHE A 470 -30.39 -4.39 -28.09
N VAL A 471 -31.26 -5.30 -28.56
CA VAL A 471 -32.54 -4.93 -29.19
C VAL A 471 -33.44 -4.20 -28.18
N LEU A 472 -33.62 -4.76 -26.97
CA LEU A 472 -34.42 -4.14 -25.92
C LEU A 472 -33.92 -2.74 -25.56
N ALA A 473 -32.61 -2.54 -25.48
CA ALA A 473 -32.01 -1.23 -25.19
C ALA A 473 -32.26 -0.23 -26.33
N LEU A 474 -32.15 -0.63 -27.60
CA LEU A 474 -32.50 0.22 -28.73
C LEU A 474 -34.00 0.55 -28.80
N GLU A 475 -34.88 -0.36 -28.40
CA GLU A 475 -36.32 -0.13 -28.35
C GLU A 475 -36.69 0.84 -27.23
N THR A 476 -36.16 0.62 -26.03
CA THR A 476 -36.51 1.37 -24.81
C THR A 476 -35.78 2.70 -24.68
N ARG A 477 -34.55 2.80 -25.17
CA ARG A 477 -33.66 3.95 -24.93
C ARG A 477 -33.15 4.59 -26.21
N ARG A 478 -33.47 4.03 -27.38
CA ARG A 478 -33.03 4.46 -28.72
C ARG A 478 -31.53 4.40 -28.97
N SER A 479 -30.70 4.35 -27.93
CA SER A 479 -29.24 4.40 -28.05
C SER A 479 -28.57 3.31 -27.24
N VAL A 480 -27.55 2.69 -27.83
CA VAL A 480 -26.73 1.63 -27.21
C VAL A 480 -25.26 1.95 -27.39
N LEU A 481 -24.45 1.63 -26.40
CA LEU A 481 -23.00 1.69 -26.46
C LEU A 481 -22.40 0.31 -26.18
N LEU A 482 -21.40 -0.10 -26.96
CA LEU A 482 -20.66 -1.35 -26.73
C LEU A 482 -19.23 -1.23 -27.24
N CYS A 483 -18.36 -2.17 -26.84
CA CYS A 483 -16.97 -2.29 -27.33
C CYS A 483 -16.87 -3.44 -28.33
N PRO A 484 -16.91 -3.20 -29.65
CA PRO A 484 -17.00 -4.29 -30.64
C PRO A 484 -15.80 -5.22 -30.65
N GLY A 485 -14.59 -4.69 -30.41
CA GLY A 485 -13.36 -5.48 -30.40
C GLY A 485 -13.26 -6.47 -29.23
N GLY A 486 -14.00 -6.22 -28.15
CA GLY A 486 -14.14 -7.13 -27.03
C GLY A 486 -12.80 -7.58 -26.42
N GLN A 487 -12.81 -8.79 -25.87
CA GLN A 487 -11.64 -9.32 -25.16
C GLN A 487 -10.45 -9.66 -26.07
N ALA A 488 -10.65 -9.73 -27.39
CA ALA A 488 -9.59 -10.06 -28.34
C ALA A 488 -8.49 -8.99 -28.37
N GLU A 489 -8.83 -7.73 -28.08
CA GLU A 489 -7.89 -6.61 -28.09
C GLU A 489 -6.96 -6.59 -26.86
N LEU A 490 -7.26 -7.33 -25.76
CA LEU A 490 -6.41 -7.37 -24.56
C LEU A 490 -4.99 -7.86 -24.87
N VAL A 491 -4.89 -8.82 -25.79
CA VAL A 491 -3.63 -9.46 -26.17
C VAL A 491 -2.69 -8.48 -26.87
N ASP A 492 -3.24 -7.52 -27.60
CA ASP A 492 -2.47 -6.58 -28.41
C ASP A 492 -2.32 -5.20 -27.75
N ALA A 493 -2.95 -5.00 -26.58
CA ALA A 493 -2.90 -3.73 -25.83
C ALA A 493 -1.47 -3.30 -25.48
N TYR A 494 -0.51 -4.23 -25.34
CA TYR A 494 0.89 -3.89 -25.06
C TYR A 494 1.59 -3.15 -26.20
N ARG A 495 1.13 -3.28 -27.46
CA ARG A 495 1.80 -2.73 -28.65
C ARG A 495 1.84 -1.21 -28.67
N ILE A 496 0.94 -0.55 -27.95
CA ILE A 496 0.96 0.91 -27.81
C ILE A 496 2.15 1.42 -26.98
N HIS A 497 2.76 0.55 -26.17
CA HIS A 497 3.91 0.86 -25.31
C HIS A 497 5.26 0.47 -25.93
N GLY A 498 5.26 -0.13 -27.12
CA GLY A 498 6.48 -0.54 -27.81
C GLY A 498 7.21 0.60 -28.51
N GLU A 499 8.38 0.30 -29.07
CA GLU A 499 9.15 1.22 -29.92
C GLU A 499 8.34 1.64 -31.16
N HIS A 500 7.64 0.68 -31.77
CA HIS A 500 6.66 0.91 -32.83
C HIS A 500 5.26 0.94 -32.23
N LYS A 501 4.80 2.13 -31.84
CA LYS A 501 3.51 2.31 -31.17
C LYS A 501 2.35 1.99 -32.10
N GLU A 502 1.54 1.00 -31.74
CA GLU A 502 0.39 0.60 -32.53
C GLU A 502 -0.86 0.52 -31.67
N MET A 503 -1.91 1.22 -32.10
CA MET A 503 -3.26 1.03 -31.58
C MET A 503 -3.91 -0.06 -32.43
N VAL A 504 -4.20 -1.21 -31.82
CA VAL A 504 -4.81 -2.34 -32.51
C VAL A 504 -6.30 -2.37 -32.23
N ILE A 505 -7.11 -2.37 -33.29
CA ILE A 505 -8.55 -2.55 -33.22
C ILE A 505 -8.92 -3.87 -33.90
N ASN A 506 -9.69 -4.70 -33.22
CA ASN A 506 -10.24 -5.92 -33.80
C ASN A 506 -11.46 -5.57 -34.66
N VAL A 507 -11.41 -5.97 -35.94
CA VAL A 507 -12.44 -5.66 -36.93
C VAL A 507 -13.27 -6.87 -37.32
N ARG A 508 -13.03 -8.06 -36.73
CA ARG A 508 -13.75 -9.29 -37.09
C ARG A 508 -15.23 -9.25 -36.70
N HIS A 509 -15.55 -8.60 -35.60
CA HIS A 509 -16.89 -8.66 -35.01
C HIS A 509 -17.91 -7.82 -35.80
N ARG A 510 -18.64 -8.45 -36.74
CA ARG A 510 -19.67 -7.81 -37.57
C ARG A 510 -21.08 -7.81 -36.97
N GLY A 511 -21.28 -8.51 -35.86
CA GLY A 511 -22.62 -8.72 -35.28
C GLY A 511 -23.33 -7.43 -34.86
N PHE A 512 -22.60 -6.44 -34.36
CA PHE A 512 -23.19 -5.17 -33.94
C PHE A 512 -23.68 -4.33 -35.13
N ILE A 513 -22.96 -4.38 -36.26
CA ILE A 513 -23.37 -3.75 -37.53
C ILE A 513 -24.64 -4.43 -38.04
N ARG A 514 -24.64 -5.76 -38.09
CA ARG A 514 -25.83 -6.53 -38.50
C ARG A 514 -27.05 -6.18 -37.66
N LEU A 515 -26.89 -6.06 -36.33
CA LEU A 515 -27.99 -5.65 -35.44
C LEU A 515 -28.41 -4.20 -35.64
N ALA A 516 -27.47 -3.28 -35.87
CA ALA A 516 -27.79 -1.88 -36.15
C ALA A 516 -28.62 -1.74 -37.44
N LEU A 517 -28.22 -2.43 -38.52
CA LEU A 517 -28.96 -2.47 -39.79
C LEU A 517 -30.37 -3.04 -39.60
N GLN A 518 -30.50 -4.18 -38.90
CA GLN A 518 -31.80 -4.80 -38.61
C GLN A 518 -32.74 -3.87 -37.83
N GLN A 519 -32.18 -3.04 -36.94
CA GLN A 519 -32.94 -2.13 -36.09
C GLN A 519 -33.13 -0.74 -36.70
N GLY A 520 -32.57 -0.47 -37.89
CA GLY A 520 -32.56 0.83 -38.52
C GLY A 520 -31.84 1.90 -37.69
N ALA A 521 -30.79 1.51 -36.96
CA ALA A 521 -30.00 2.39 -36.11
C ALA A 521 -28.72 2.88 -36.83
N LYS A 522 -28.37 4.16 -36.64
CA LYS A 522 -27.13 4.74 -37.15
C LYS A 522 -25.94 4.28 -36.31
N LEU A 523 -24.85 3.90 -36.96
CA LEU A 523 -23.61 3.48 -36.30
C LEU A 523 -22.72 4.69 -36.04
N VAL A 524 -22.30 4.89 -34.79
CA VAL A 524 -21.45 6.03 -34.40
C VAL A 524 -20.11 5.48 -33.89
N PRO A 525 -19.00 5.65 -34.63
CA PRO A 525 -17.69 5.27 -34.15
C PRO A 525 -17.22 6.21 -33.05
N VAL A 526 -16.68 5.65 -31.97
CA VAL A 526 -16.07 6.39 -30.87
C VAL A 526 -14.66 5.86 -30.67
N LEU A 527 -13.67 6.73 -30.85
CA LEU A 527 -12.26 6.41 -30.66
C LEU A 527 -11.73 7.05 -29.38
N VAL A 528 -11.01 6.29 -28.58
CA VAL A 528 -10.55 6.69 -27.24
C VAL A 528 -9.03 6.80 -27.20
N PHE A 529 -8.56 7.99 -26.85
CA PHE A 529 -7.15 8.27 -26.60
C PHE A 529 -6.88 8.29 -25.09
N GLY A 530 -5.68 7.84 -24.70
CA GLY A 530 -5.19 7.87 -23.32
C GLY A 530 -5.55 6.64 -22.48
N GLU A 531 -6.71 6.01 -22.70
CA GLU A 531 -7.16 4.87 -21.87
C GLU A 531 -6.20 3.68 -21.91
N LEU A 532 -5.62 3.38 -23.09
CA LEU A 532 -4.61 2.33 -23.22
C LEU A 532 -3.33 2.60 -22.41
N HIS A 533 -3.04 3.85 -22.04
CA HIS A 533 -1.88 4.21 -21.22
C HIS A 533 -2.17 4.16 -19.71
N SER A 534 -3.45 4.07 -19.32
CA SER A 534 -3.86 4.00 -17.92
C SER A 534 -3.40 2.72 -17.24
N PHE A 535 -3.26 1.61 -17.97
CA PHE A 535 -2.87 0.32 -17.43
C PHE A 535 -1.89 -0.39 -18.35
N ARG A 536 -1.14 -1.33 -17.76
CA ARG A 536 -0.35 -2.32 -18.49
C ARG A 536 -0.64 -3.70 -17.93
N ASN A 537 -0.46 -4.73 -18.75
CA ASN A 537 -0.42 -6.09 -18.24
C ASN A 537 0.98 -6.36 -17.68
N LEU A 538 1.08 -6.87 -16.45
CA LEU A 538 2.37 -7.18 -15.83
C LEU A 538 3.10 -8.30 -16.59
N PHE A 539 2.35 -9.25 -17.13
CA PHE A 539 2.89 -10.35 -17.93
C PHE A 539 2.80 -9.98 -19.40
N ASN A 540 3.93 -9.69 -20.04
CA ASN A 540 3.98 -9.41 -21.48
C ASN A 540 4.37 -10.66 -22.26
N TRP A 541 3.49 -11.67 -22.27
CA TRP A 541 3.72 -12.97 -22.92
C TRP A 541 2.70 -13.21 -24.04
N PRO A 542 2.78 -12.45 -25.15
CA PRO A 542 1.73 -12.41 -26.15
C PRO A 542 1.44 -13.79 -26.76
N GLN A 543 2.46 -14.62 -27.00
CA GLN A 543 2.29 -15.97 -27.56
C GLN A 543 1.50 -16.90 -26.61
N VAL A 544 1.82 -16.87 -25.32
CA VAL A 544 1.12 -17.66 -24.28
C VAL A 544 -0.29 -17.16 -24.10
N GLN A 545 -0.48 -15.84 -24.07
CA GLN A 545 -1.78 -15.20 -23.93
C GLN A 545 -2.68 -15.46 -25.14
N GLN A 546 -2.12 -15.45 -26.36
CA GLN A 546 -2.83 -15.85 -27.58
C GLN A 546 -3.26 -17.31 -27.53
N TRP A 547 -2.36 -18.20 -27.12
CA TRP A 547 -2.68 -19.62 -26.96
C TRP A 547 -3.80 -19.82 -25.92
N ALA A 548 -3.68 -19.18 -24.75
CA ALA A 548 -4.68 -19.26 -23.68
C ALA A 548 -6.03 -18.69 -24.12
N TYR A 549 -6.04 -17.56 -24.83
CA TYR A 549 -7.26 -16.98 -25.39
C TYR A 549 -7.95 -17.94 -26.36
N ARG A 550 -7.20 -18.56 -27.31
CA ARG A 550 -7.78 -19.55 -28.24
C ARG A 550 -8.33 -20.78 -27.53
N ARG A 551 -7.73 -21.19 -26.41
CA ARG A 551 -8.10 -22.41 -25.69
C ARG A 551 -9.21 -22.23 -24.65
N PHE A 552 -9.24 -21.06 -23.99
CA PHE A 552 -10.06 -20.79 -22.80
C PHE A 552 -10.92 -19.52 -22.92
N GLY A 553 -10.76 -18.72 -23.97
CA GLY A 553 -11.49 -17.47 -24.17
C GLY A 553 -10.96 -16.28 -23.36
N PHE A 554 -9.85 -16.43 -22.63
CA PHE A 554 -9.24 -15.36 -21.84
C PHE A 554 -7.69 -15.40 -21.88
N PRO A 555 -6.99 -14.27 -22.01
CA PRO A 555 -5.54 -14.25 -22.23
C PRO A 555 -4.71 -14.37 -20.94
N ILE A 556 -4.65 -15.56 -20.34
CA ILE A 556 -3.86 -15.87 -19.13
C ILE A 556 -2.38 -16.17 -19.51
N PRO A 557 -1.37 -15.75 -18.72
CA PRO A 557 -1.45 -14.96 -17.48
C PRO A 557 -1.79 -13.50 -17.73
N TYR A 558 -2.65 -12.96 -16.87
CA TYR A 558 -3.14 -11.58 -16.97
C TYR A 558 -3.16 -10.95 -15.59
N LEU A 559 -2.45 -9.84 -15.43
CA LEU A 559 -2.52 -9.02 -14.24
C LEU A 559 -2.42 -7.56 -14.64
N MET A 560 -3.57 -6.89 -14.65
CA MET A 560 -3.67 -5.47 -14.94
C MET A 560 -3.09 -4.66 -13.79
N VAL A 561 -2.08 -3.85 -14.10
CA VAL A 561 -1.42 -2.97 -13.14
C VAL A 561 -1.27 -1.57 -13.73
N GLY A 562 -1.43 -0.56 -12.89
CA GLY A 562 -1.15 0.83 -13.25
C GLY A 562 -0.14 1.44 -12.29
N LYS A 563 -0.54 2.50 -11.59
CA LYS A 563 0.32 3.30 -10.73
C LYS A 563 0.91 2.45 -9.61
N TYR A 564 2.24 2.48 -9.48
CA TYR A 564 2.98 1.70 -8.48
C TYR A 564 2.68 0.20 -8.48
N TYR A 565 2.36 -0.37 -9.65
CA TYR A 565 1.95 -1.77 -9.80
C TYR A 565 0.65 -2.15 -9.05
N THR A 566 -0.17 -1.16 -8.70
CA THR A 566 -1.48 -1.37 -8.07
C THR A 566 -2.59 -1.45 -9.13
N PRO A 567 -3.83 -1.85 -8.76
CA PRO A 567 -5.00 -1.79 -9.64
C PRO A 567 -5.47 -0.35 -9.97
N LEU A 568 -4.77 0.68 -9.50
CA LEU A 568 -5.09 2.09 -9.78
C LEU A 568 -4.45 2.54 -11.10
N PRO A 569 -5.11 3.39 -11.90
CA PRO A 569 -4.59 3.79 -13.20
C PRO A 569 -3.35 4.68 -13.10
N ASN A 570 -2.50 4.62 -14.12
CA ASN A 570 -1.52 5.66 -14.43
C ASN A 570 -2.25 6.93 -14.88
N LYS A 571 -1.63 8.08 -14.60
CA LYS A 571 -2.23 9.39 -14.90
C LYS A 571 -2.00 9.75 -16.37
N HIS A 572 -2.92 9.35 -17.25
CA HIS A 572 -2.99 9.78 -18.65
C HIS A 572 -4.37 10.36 -19.00
N PRO A 573 -4.46 11.61 -19.47
CA PRO A 573 -5.75 12.23 -19.81
C PRO A 573 -6.50 11.39 -20.85
N VAL A 574 -7.80 11.21 -20.64
CA VAL A 574 -8.64 10.43 -21.55
C VAL A 574 -9.48 11.37 -22.40
N ALA A 575 -9.46 11.12 -23.72
CA ALA A 575 -10.29 11.84 -24.68
C ALA A 575 -11.14 10.87 -25.48
N PHE A 576 -12.45 11.13 -25.52
CA PHE A 576 -13.41 10.40 -26.34
C PHE A 576 -13.68 11.20 -27.60
N VAL A 577 -13.34 10.67 -28.78
CA VAL A 577 -13.62 11.32 -30.06
C VAL A 577 -14.78 10.62 -30.75
N ILE A 578 -15.89 11.33 -30.88
CA ILE A 578 -17.14 10.85 -31.48
C ILE A 578 -17.14 11.21 -32.97
N GLY A 579 -17.21 10.18 -33.82
CA GLY A 579 -17.22 10.29 -35.28
C GLY A 579 -18.57 10.61 -35.90
N ASP A 580 -18.60 10.62 -37.22
CA ASP A 580 -19.83 10.81 -38.00
C ASP A 580 -20.76 9.58 -37.92
N PRO A 581 -22.09 9.78 -37.84
CA PRO A 581 -23.06 8.70 -37.83
C PRO A 581 -23.20 8.09 -39.23
N ILE A 582 -23.00 6.78 -39.33
CA ILE A 582 -23.18 6.02 -40.58
C ILE A 582 -24.60 5.49 -40.63
N SER A 583 -25.33 5.90 -41.67
CA SER A 583 -26.74 5.56 -41.82
C SER A 583 -26.92 4.16 -42.42
N PRO A 584 -27.86 3.35 -41.90
CA PRO A 584 -28.22 2.10 -42.53
C PRO A 584 -28.84 2.38 -43.91
N ARG A 585 -28.37 1.66 -44.95
CA ARG A 585 -28.84 1.83 -46.34
C ARG A 585 -30.23 1.22 -46.58
N SER A 586 -30.58 0.20 -45.81
CA SER A 586 -31.88 -0.48 -45.86
C SER A 586 -32.39 -0.75 -44.43
N LYS A 587 -33.71 -0.66 -44.23
CA LYS A 587 -34.38 -1.08 -42.99
C LYS A 587 -34.87 -2.51 -43.18
N GLY A 588 -34.43 -3.46 -42.35
CA GLY A 588 -34.93 -4.84 -42.37
C GLY A 588 -33.82 -5.90 -42.46
N ALA A 589 -33.89 -6.81 -43.43
CA ALA A 589 -32.92 -7.88 -43.57
C ALA A 589 -31.54 -7.33 -43.96
N ALA A 590 -30.60 -7.36 -43.01
CA ALA A 590 -29.21 -6.99 -43.26
C ALA A 590 -28.55 -8.04 -44.16
N SER A 591 -28.46 -7.75 -45.46
CA SER A 591 -27.69 -8.58 -46.39
C SER A 591 -26.21 -8.57 -46.00
N GLU A 592 -25.47 -9.64 -46.30
CA GLU A 592 -24.03 -9.68 -45.97
C GLU A 592 -23.23 -8.64 -46.77
N GLU A 593 -23.69 -8.28 -47.97
CA GLU A 593 -23.12 -7.20 -48.79
C GLU A 593 -23.30 -5.83 -48.13
N ASP A 594 -24.50 -5.53 -47.61
CA ASP A 594 -24.75 -4.29 -46.87
C ASP A 594 -23.90 -4.23 -45.59
N VAL A 595 -23.76 -5.37 -44.90
CA VAL A 595 -22.92 -5.47 -43.70
C VAL A 595 -21.46 -5.20 -44.03
N GLU A 596 -20.92 -5.76 -45.13
CA GLU A 596 -19.54 -5.51 -45.58
C GLU A 596 -19.31 -4.04 -45.94
N LEU A 597 -20.21 -3.44 -46.71
CA LEU A 597 -20.09 -2.04 -47.13
C LEU A 597 -20.09 -1.10 -45.92
N VAL A 598 -21.03 -1.29 -45.00
CA VAL A 598 -21.13 -0.47 -43.79
C VAL A 598 -19.97 -0.75 -42.83
N HIS A 599 -19.45 -1.99 -42.79
CA HIS A 599 -18.24 -2.33 -42.05
C HIS A 599 -17.02 -1.57 -42.58
N SER A 600 -16.80 -1.57 -43.90
CA SER A 600 -15.72 -0.81 -44.52
C SER A 600 -15.87 0.70 -44.27
N GLU A 601 -17.08 1.23 -44.36
CA GLU A 601 -17.37 2.65 -44.07
C GLU A 601 -17.07 3.00 -42.60
N TYR A 602 -17.49 2.14 -41.66
CA TYR A 602 -17.28 2.30 -40.22
C TYR A 602 -15.81 2.32 -39.82
N TYR A 603 -15.03 1.37 -40.29
CA TYR A 603 -13.60 1.33 -39.97
C TYR A 603 -12.79 2.35 -40.79
N GLY A 604 -13.27 2.76 -41.96
CA GLY A 604 -12.74 3.92 -42.69
C GLY A 604 -12.87 5.20 -41.86
N GLU A 605 -14.03 5.42 -41.24
CA GLU A 605 -14.28 6.57 -40.37
C GLU A 605 -13.41 6.54 -39.09
N LEU A 606 -13.24 5.37 -38.45
CA LEU A 606 -12.31 5.23 -37.32
C LEU A 606 -10.87 5.60 -37.70
N ARG A 607 -10.42 5.22 -38.90
CA ARG A 607 -9.10 5.60 -39.43
C ARG A 607 -9.00 7.11 -39.64
N ARG A 608 -10.03 7.73 -40.20
CA ARG A 608 -10.09 9.18 -40.39
C ARG A 608 -9.97 9.92 -39.06
N ILE A 609 -10.76 9.52 -38.05
CA ILE A 609 -10.72 10.10 -36.70
C ILE A 609 -9.33 9.97 -36.07
N PHE A 610 -8.71 8.80 -36.19
CA PHE A 610 -7.37 8.55 -35.66
C PHE A 610 -6.35 9.49 -36.29
N GLU A 611 -6.27 9.56 -37.62
CA GLU A 611 -5.27 10.39 -38.31
C GLU A 611 -5.48 11.89 -38.03
N GLU A 612 -6.73 12.35 -37.93
CA GLU A 612 -7.05 13.75 -37.62
C GLU A 612 -6.64 14.14 -36.18
N HIS A 613 -6.83 13.24 -35.21
CA HIS A 613 -6.70 13.59 -33.79
C HIS A 613 -5.41 13.09 -33.14
N LYS A 614 -4.69 12.11 -33.71
CA LYS A 614 -3.49 11.52 -33.09
C LYS A 614 -2.40 12.56 -32.78
N GLY A 615 -2.30 13.62 -33.59
CA GLY A 615 -1.33 14.71 -33.39
C GLY A 615 -1.58 15.56 -32.15
N ARG A 616 -2.81 15.56 -31.59
CA ARG A 616 -3.17 16.28 -30.36
C ARG A 616 -2.61 15.60 -29.10
N PHE A 617 -2.30 14.31 -29.19
CA PHE A 617 -1.88 13.49 -28.05
C PHE A 617 -0.43 13.06 -28.28
N ALA A 618 0.49 13.55 -27.43
CA ALA A 618 1.93 13.34 -27.61
C ALA A 618 2.32 11.85 -27.71
N GLU A 619 1.61 10.98 -26.97
CA GLU A 619 1.83 9.54 -26.96
C GLU A 619 1.48 8.89 -28.30
N TYR A 620 0.55 9.47 -29.07
CA TYR A 620 -0.01 8.92 -30.31
C TYR A 620 0.53 9.57 -31.59
N LYS A 621 1.32 10.64 -31.48
CA LYS A 621 1.87 11.37 -32.63
C LYS A 621 2.52 10.46 -33.69
N ASP A 622 3.33 9.51 -33.23
CA ASP A 622 4.04 8.55 -34.07
C ASP A 622 3.37 7.16 -34.09
N ALA A 623 2.18 7.04 -33.48
CA ALA A 623 1.46 5.78 -33.44
C ALA A 623 0.73 5.49 -34.76
N LYS A 624 0.58 4.20 -35.06
CA LYS A 624 -0.19 3.71 -36.21
C LYS A 624 -1.46 3.01 -35.75
N LEU A 625 -2.54 3.19 -36.50
CA LEU A 625 -3.77 2.43 -36.33
C LEU A 625 -3.73 1.16 -37.18
N VAL A 626 -3.80 0.01 -36.51
CA VAL A 626 -3.75 -1.32 -37.12
C VAL A 626 -5.10 -2.02 -36.94
N PHE A 627 -5.71 -2.43 -38.03
CA PHE A 627 -6.92 -3.25 -38.01
C PHE A 627 -6.53 -4.73 -38.03
N SER A 628 -6.94 -5.48 -37.02
CA SER A 628 -6.72 -6.92 -36.93
C SER A 628 -7.97 -7.68 -37.35
N MET A 629 -7.81 -8.48 -38.41
CA MET A 629 -8.77 -9.53 -38.81
C MET A 629 -8.42 -10.88 -38.20
N GLU A 630 -7.21 -11.02 -37.68
CA GLU A 630 -6.76 -12.26 -37.05
C GLU A 630 -7.49 -12.47 -35.73
N ARG A 631 -8.14 -13.64 -35.63
CA ARG A 631 -8.49 -14.45 -34.43
C ARG A 631 -9.96 -14.77 -34.31
#